data_AF-A0A3A9JA15-F1
#
_entry.id   AF-A0A3A9JA15-F1
#
_cell.length_a   1.000
_cell.length_b   1.000
_cell.length_c   1.000
_cell.angle_alpha   90.00
_cell.angle_beta   90.00
_cell.angle_gamma   90.00
#
_symmetry.space_group_name_H-M   'P 1'
#
loop_
_entity.id
_entity.type
_entity.pdbx_description
1 polymer ?
#
loop_
_entity_poly.entity_id
_entity_poly.type
_entity_poly.pdbx_seq_one_letter_code
_entity_poly.pdbx_strand_id
1 'polypeptide(L)' 'MTPAGATAALWHRAGLPAEALGWLQLTGAEPALPSSFAVGTAAQASIAATALA' A
#
# COMPACT_ATOMS: atom_id res chain seq x y z
N MET A 1 -7.38 0.75 -7.92
CA MET A 1 -7.13 0.75 -6.45
C MET A 1 -5.96 1.67 -6.18
N THR A 2 -5.92 2.39 -5.05
CA THR A 2 -4.78 3.25 -4.69
C THR A 2 -3.72 2.45 -3.89
N PRO A 3 -2.46 2.90 -3.84
CA PRO A 3 -1.43 2.32 -2.97
C PRO A 3 -1.88 2.21 -1.51
N ALA A 4 -2.43 3.30 -0.95
CA ALA A 4 -2.96 3.30 0.42
C ALA A 4 -4.11 2.29 0.60
N GLY A 5 -5.03 2.19 -0.36
CA GLY A 5 -6.12 1.20 -0.32
C GLY A 5 -5.61 -0.24 -0.41
N ALA A 6 -4.58 -0.49 -1.21
CA ALA A 6 -3.94 -1.80 -1.30
C ALA A 6 -3.19 -2.18 -0.01
N THR A 7 -2.48 -1.24 0.62
CA THR A 7 -1.84 -1.43 1.93
C THR A 7 -2.86 -1.78 3.00
N ALA A 8 -3.96 -1.02 3.11
CA ALA A 8 -5.01 -1.28 4.09
C ALA A 8 -5.64 -2.68 3.90
N ALA A 9 -5.84 -3.10 2.65
CA ALA A 9 -6.37 -4.43 2.35
C ALA A 9 -5.39 -5.56 2.72
N LEU A 10 -4.08 -5.37 2.51
CA LEU A 10 -3.06 -6.32 2.97
C LEU A 10 -3.00 -6.38 4.50
N TRP A 11 -3.01 -5.23 5.15
CA TRP A 11 -2.95 -5.08 6.60
C TRP A 11 -4.13 -5.78 7.30
N HIS A 12 -5.35 -5.53 6.80
CA HIS A 12 -6.55 -6.19 7.30
C HIS A 12 -6.50 -7.71 7.05
N ARG A 13 -6.02 -8.16 5.89
CA ARG A 13 -5.87 -9.60 5.60
C ARG A 13 -4.84 -10.29 6.51
N ALA A 14 -3.85 -9.55 6.99
CA ALA A 14 -2.87 -10.04 7.97
C ALA A 14 -3.41 -10.04 9.41
N GLY A 15 -4.63 -9.52 9.67
CA GLY A 15 -5.21 -9.45 11.01
C GLY A 15 -4.51 -8.46 11.94
N LEU A 16 -3.83 -7.46 11.38
CA LEU A 16 -3.05 -6.48 12.14
C LEU A 16 -3.92 -5.30 12.62
N PRO A 17 -3.56 -4.62 13.73
CA PRO A 17 -4.35 -3.53 14.30
C PRO A 17 -4.53 -2.35 13.35
N ALA A 18 -5.76 -1.91 13.12
CA ALA A 18 -6.07 -0.86 12.14
C ALA A 18 -5.50 0.52 12.52
N GLU A 19 -5.22 0.74 13.80
CA GLU A 19 -4.63 1.97 14.35
C GLU A 19 -3.25 2.26 13.74
N ALA A 20 -2.50 1.23 13.38
CA ALA A 20 -1.19 1.36 12.73
C ALA A 20 -1.29 2.06 11.36
N LEU A 21 -2.42 1.93 10.65
CA LEU A 21 -2.63 2.60 9.37
C LEU A 21 -2.70 4.12 9.51
N GLY A 22 -2.97 4.66 10.71
CA GLY A 22 -2.94 6.10 10.97
C GLY A 22 -1.53 6.71 10.85
N TRP A 23 -0.49 5.89 10.98
CA TRP A 23 0.90 6.32 10.81
C TRP A 23 1.37 6.27 9.36
N LEU A 24 0.56 5.68 8.47
CA LEU A 24 0.93 5.50 7.07
C LEU A 24 0.85 6.83 6.32
N GLN A 25 1.99 7.27 5.78
CA GLN A 25 2.07 8.41 4.86
C GLN A 25 2.78 7.97 3.59
N LEU A 26 2.06 7.98 2.46
CA LEU A 26 2.60 7.65 1.14
C LEU A 26 2.72 8.92 0.32
N THR A 27 3.96 9.34 0.05
CA THR A 27 4.27 10.55 -0.72
C THR A 27 4.59 10.27 -2.19
N GLY A 28 4.76 9.00 -2.56
CA GLY A 28 5.10 8.63 -3.92
C GLY A 28 3.91 8.86 -4.87
N ALA A 29 4.14 9.64 -5.93
CA ALA A 29 3.17 9.86 -6.99
C ALA A 29 3.48 8.92 -8.17
N GLU A 30 2.45 8.24 -8.65
CA GLU A 30 2.49 7.58 -9.96
C GLU A 30 2.69 8.66 -11.04
N PRO A 31 3.57 8.39 -12.02
CA PRO A 31 3.04 7.65 -13.16
C PRO A 31 3.82 6.35 -13.38
N ALA A 32 3.21 5.19 -13.16
CA ALA A 32 3.65 4.02 -13.87
C ALA A 32 3.41 4.23 -15.38
N LEU A 33 4.40 3.82 -16.17
CA LEU A 33 4.22 3.57 -17.60
C LEU A 33 2.90 2.82 -17.83
N PRO A 34 2.20 3.04 -18.96
CA PRO A 34 0.95 2.36 -19.25
C PRO A 34 1.17 0.84 -19.14
N SER A 35 0.60 0.27 -18.08
CA SER A 35 0.79 -1.12 -17.70
C SER A 35 -0.59 -1.73 -17.48
N SER A 36 -0.79 -2.93 -18.03
CA SER A 36 -2.01 -3.72 -17.79
C SER A 36 -2.14 -4.16 -16.33
N PHE A 37 -1.05 -4.11 -15.56
CA PHE A 37 -1.00 -4.44 -14.14
C PHE A 37 -0.59 -3.21 -13.31
N ALA A 38 -1.24 -3.00 -12.18
CA ALA A 38 -0.94 -1.92 -11.24
C ALA A 38 0.33 -2.22 -10.41
N VAL A 39 1.48 -2.45 -11.08
CA VAL A 39 2.73 -2.87 -10.44
C VAL A 39 3.25 -1.82 -9.46
N GLY A 40 3.16 -0.52 -9.78
CA GLY A 40 3.54 0.56 -8.87
C GLY A 40 2.73 0.53 -7.56
N THR A 41 1.41 0.29 -7.68
CA THR A 41 0.53 0.09 -6.52
C THR A 41 0.93 -1.15 -5.72
N ALA A 42 1.22 -2.28 -6.36
CA ALA A 42 1.62 -3.51 -5.68
C ALA A 42 2.95 -3.34 -4.93
N ALA A 43 3.93 -2.67 -5.56
CA ALA A 43 5.24 -2.39 -4.97
C ALA A 43 5.12 -1.48 -3.74
N GLN A 44 4.46 -0.32 -3.88
CA GLN A 44 4.27 0.61 -2.77
C GLN A 44 3.48 -0.03 -1.62
N ALA A 45 2.42 -0.79 -1.93
CA ALA A 45 1.61 -1.42 -0.90
C ALA A 45 2.39 -2.46 -0.09
N SER A 46 3.23 -3.25 -0.74
CA SER A 46 4.07 -4.27 -0.09
C SER A 46 5.11 -3.62 0.81
N ILE A 47 5.82 -2.60 0.30
CA ILE A 47 6.82 -1.84 1.07
C ILE A 47 6.17 -1.17 2.29
N ALA A 48 5.04 -0.50 2.09
CA ALA A 48 4.29 0.19 3.13
C ALA A 48 3.84 -0.77 4.24
N ALA A 49 3.29 -1.93 3.88
CA ALA A 49 2.88 -2.93 4.85
C ALA A 49 4.08 -3.46 5.66
N THR A 50 5.22 -3.73 5.01
CA THR A 50 6.43 -4.17 5.74
C THR A 50 7.04 -3.09 6.62
N ALA A 51 6.90 -1.80 6.26
CA ALA A 51 7.44 -0.70 7.05
C ALA A 51 6.60 -0.36 8.29
N LEU A 52 5.30 -0.73 8.29
CA LEU A 52 4.38 -0.52 9.41
C LEU A 52 4.42 -1.64 10.47
N ALA A 53 4.82 -2.86 10.08
CA ALA A 53 4.85 -4.04 10.95
C ALA A 53 6.10 -4.09 11.83
#